data_AF-A0A7J4E3W3-F1
#
_entry.id   AF-A0A7J4E3W3-F1
#
_cell.length_a   1.000
_cell.length_b   1.000
_cell.length_c   1.000
_cell.angle_alpha   90.00
_cell.angle_beta   90.00
_cell.angle_gamma   90.00
#
_symmetry.space_group_name_H-M   'P 1'
#
loop_
_entity.id
_entity.type
_entity.pdbx_description
1 polymer ?
#
loop_
_entity_poly.entity_id
_entity_poly.type
_entity_poly.pdbx_seq_one_letter_code
_entity_poly.pdbx_strand_id
1 'polypeptide(L)'
;MKLDLKKYYTREEIGGKEVIESEAKKVGVVRDMAFSMEGKVVLILDKFGKKGELEEAFLPFDKILKVGDVILIKSASDLEAPSIPGKICPNCKNRNPHNANYCIKCGITLPKEKRAKKKEQARRGLVRG
;
A
#
# COMPACT_ATOMS: atom_id res chain seq x y z
N MET A 1 -26.00 -8.77 -25.28
CA MET A 1 -25.69 -8.48 -23.85
C MET A 1 -25.16 -7.07 -23.75
N LYS A 2 -25.83 -6.19 -23.00
CA LYS A 2 -25.24 -4.90 -22.63
C LYS A 2 -24.20 -5.17 -21.54
N LEU A 3 -22.94 -4.87 -21.81
CA LEU A 3 -21.93 -4.76 -20.77
C LEU A 3 -22.24 -3.46 -20.04
N ASP A 4 -22.91 -3.54 -18.90
CA ASP A 4 -23.01 -2.41 -17.97
C ASP A 4 -21.59 -2.06 -17.53
N LEU A 5 -20.99 -1.08 -18.23
CA LEU A 5 -19.72 -0.49 -17.86
C LEU A 5 -19.94 0.28 -16.57
N LYS A 6 -19.69 -0.42 -15.46
CA LYS A 6 -19.82 0.14 -14.13
C LYS A 6 -18.89 1.35 -14.01
N LYS A 7 -19.48 2.53 -13.82
CA LYS A 7 -18.75 3.81 -13.82
C LYS A 7 -17.85 3.96 -12.59
N TYR A 8 -18.19 3.32 -11.48
CA TYR A 8 -17.47 3.40 -10.21
C TYR A 8 -17.40 2.03 -9.54
N TYR A 9 -16.28 1.75 -8.91
CA TYR A 9 -16.09 0.60 -8.03
C TYR A 9 -16.04 1.08 -6.59
N THR A 10 -16.75 0.38 -5.70
CA THR A 10 -16.69 0.66 -4.27
C THR A 10 -15.52 -0.09 -3.63
N ARG A 11 -15.13 0.32 -2.41
CA ARG A 11 -14.06 -0.34 -1.66
C ARG A 11 -14.41 -1.79 -1.36
N GLU A 12 -15.66 -2.04 -1.03
CA GLU A 12 -16.21 -3.35 -0.66
C GLU A 12 -16.18 -4.33 -1.83
N GLU A 13 -16.34 -3.81 -3.04
CA GLU A 13 -16.30 -4.62 -4.27
C GLU A 13 -14.88 -4.94 -4.72
N ILE A 14 -13.88 -4.19 -4.26
CA ILE A 14 -12.50 -4.33 -4.70
C ILE A 14 -11.65 -5.04 -3.64
N GLY A 15 -11.91 -4.78 -2.36
CA GLY A 15 -11.24 -5.44 -1.24
C GLY A 15 -11.39 -6.95 -1.27
N GLY A 16 -10.32 -7.67 -0.96
CA GLY A 16 -10.27 -9.13 -0.93
C GLY A 16 -10.15 -9.81 -2.29
N LYS A 17 -10.24 -9.08 -3.42
CA LYS A 17 -10.05 -9.68 -4.74
C LYS A 17 -8.60 -10.12 -4.95
N GLU A 18 -8.45 -11.23 -5.63
CA GLU A 18 -7.15 -11.69 -6.10
C GLU A 18 -6.69 -10.86 -7.29
N VAL A 19 -5.42 -10.52 -7.30
CA VAL A 19 -4.76 -9.88 -8.45
C VAL A 19 -3.94 -10.93 -9.18
N ILE A 20 -4.23 -11.10 -10.46
CA ILE A 20 -3.63 -12.13 -11.32
C ILE A 20 -3.01 -11.46 -12.54
N GLU A 21 -1.78 -11.84 -12.90
CA GLU A 21 -1.12 -11.35 -14.12
C GLU A 21 -1.55 -12.14 -15.37
N SER A 22 -1.24 -11.65 -16.57
CA SER A 22 -1.70 -12.29 -17.81
C SER A 22 -1.18 -13.72 -18.00
N GLU A 23 -0.10 -14.09 -17.32
CA GLU A 23 0.45 -15.46 -17.28
C GLU A 23 -0.25 -16.37 -16.26
N ALA A 24 -1.43 -15.97 -15.77
CA ALA A 24 -2.26 -16.71 -14.80
C ALA A 24 -1.59 -16.94 -13.43
N LYS A 25 -0.60 -16.13 -13.07
CA LYS A 25 0.05 -16.19 -11.75
C LYS A 25 -0.61 -15.21 -10.79
N LYS A 26 -0.89 -15.70 -9.58
CA LYS A 26 -1.36 -14.86 -8.46
C LYS A 26 -0.24 -13.93 -8.00
N VAL A 27 -0.54 -12.63 -8.00
CA VAL A 27 0.39 -11.57 -7.62
C VAL A 27 0.17 -11.15 -6.16
N GLY A 28 -1.08 -11.10 -5.72
CA GLY A 28 -1.45 -10.70 -4.36
C GLY A 28 -2.96 -10.65 -4.15
N VAL A 29 -3.37 -10.10 -3.01
CA VAL A 29 -4.78 -9.86 -2.66
C VAL A 29 -4.96 -8.39 -2.32
N VAL A 30 -6.04 -7.77 -2.80
CA VAL A 30 -6.33 -6.38 -2.48
C VAL A 30 -6.69 -6.24 -1.00
N ARG A 31 -5.95 -5.40 -0.30
CA ARG A 31 -6.22 -5.04 1.10
C ARG A 31 -7.09 -3.78 1.20
N ASP A 32 -6.74 -2.73 0.46
CA ASP A 32 -7.42 -1.44 0.52
C ASP A 32 -7.15 -0.59 -0.75
N MET A 33 -7.62 0.65 -0.78
CA MET A 33 -7.34 1.66 -1.80
C MET A 33 -6.77 2.93 -1.16
N ALA A 34 -5.88 3.61 -1.87
CA ALA A 34 -5.36 4.91 -1.50
C ALA A 34 -5.45 5.88 -2.69
N PHE A 35 -5.37 7.17 -2.41
CA PHE A 35 -5.35 8.20 -3.45
C PHE A 35 -4.25 9.23 -3.19
N SER A 36 -3.70 9.79 -4.26
CA SER A 36 -2.73 10.88 -4.20
C SER A 36 -3.43 12.25 -4.12
N MET A 37 -2.68 13.32 -3.84
CA MET A 37 -3.22 14.69 -3.81
C MET A 37 -3.70 15.17 -5.19
N GLU A 38 -3.19 14.55 -6.25
CA GLU A 38 -3.62 14.75 -7.64
C GLU A 38 -4.87 13.93 -8.00
N GLY A 39 -5.44 13.18 -7.04
CA GLY A 39 -6.63 12.36 -7.22
C GLY A 39 -6.39 11.03 -7.93
N LYS A 40 -5.13 10.61 -8.12
CA LYS A 40 -4.83 9.28 -8.69
C LYS A 40 -5.09 8.21 -7.63
N VAL A 41 -5.84 7.17 -7.99
CA VAL A 41 -6.16 6.06 -7.09
C VAL A 41 -5.19 4.90 -7.34
N VAL A 42 -4.77 4.25 -6.26
CA VAL A 42 -3.97 3.01 -6.26
C VAL A 42 -4.64 1.97 -5.36
N LEU A 43 -4.54 0.69 -5.72
CA LEU A 43 -4.91 -0.42 -4.86
C LEU A 43 -3.71 -0.84 -4.02
N ILE A 44 -3.93 -1.10 -2.73
CA ILE A 44 -2.94 -1.64 -1.80
C ILE A 44 -3.09 -3.16 -1.80
N LEU A 45 -2.01 -3.87 -2.11
CA LEU A 45 -1.98 -5.33 -2.19
C LEU A 45 -1.13 -5.93 -1.08
N ASP A 46 -1.59 -7.08 -0.58
CA ASP A 46 -0.80 -8.03 0.19
C ASP A 46 -0.17 -9.06 -0.74
N LYS A 47 1.17 -9.08 -0.81
CA LYS A 47 1.96 -10.10 -1.51
C LYS A 47 2.54 -11.07 -0.50
N PHE A 48 2.45 -12.36 -0.82
CA PHE A 48 3.10 -13.40 -0.03
C PHE A 48 4.54 -13.58 -0.52
N GLY A 49 5.51 -13.09 0.25
CA GLY A 49 6.94 -13.24 -0.04
C GLY A 49 7.43 -14.68 0.13
N LYS A 50 8.63 -14.97 -0.40
CA LYS A 50 9.25 -16.31 -0.41
C LYS A 50 9.45 -16.95 0.97
N LYS A 51 9.37 -16.18 2.06
CA LYS A 51 9.55 -16.63 3.46
C LYS A 51 8.29 -16.46 4.32
N GLY A 52 7.11 -16.33 3.71
CA GLY A 52 5.86 -16.08 4.43
C GLY A 52 5.74 -14.67 5.00
N GLU A 53 6.64 -13.76 4.61
CA GLU A 53 6.56 -12.33 4.95
C GLU A 53 5.50 -11.66 4.07
N LEU A 54 4.65 -10.84 4.69
CA LEU A 54 3.69 -10.01 3.97
C LEU A 54 4.40 -8.75 3.45
N GLU A 55 4.40 -8.62 2.13
CA GLU A 55 4.92 -7.46 1.43
C GLU A 55 3.76 -6.63 0.87
N GLU A 56 3.74 -5.35 1.21
CA GLU A 56 2.81 -4.40 0.62
C GLU A 56 3.30 -4.01 -0.78
N ALA A 57 2.36 -3.83 -1.71
CA ALA A 57 2.59 -3.23 -3.01
C ALA A 57 1.42 -2.32 -3.41
N PHE A 58 1.69 -1.35 -4.27
CA PHE A 58 0.68 -0.50 -4.86
C PHE A 58 0.42 -0.87 -6.31
N LEU A 59 -0.84 -0.98 -6.69
CA LEU A 59 -1.29 -1.20 -8.07
C LEU A 59 -2.03 0.05 -8.55
N PRO A 60 -1.42 0.87 -9.42
CA PRO A 60 -2.11 1.98 -10.06
C PRO A 60 -3.30 1.51 -10.90
N PHE A 61 -4.41 2.26 -10.86
CA PHE A 61 -5.64 1.88 -11.57
C PHE A 61 -5.48 1.83 -13.10
N ASP A 62 -4.56 2.60 -13.66
CA ASP A 62 -4.23 2.62 -15.11
C ASP A 62 -3.52 1.34 -15.58
N LYS A 63 -3.00 0.53 -14.65
CA LYS A 63 -2.38 -0.77 -14.95
C LYS A 63 -3.35 -1.95 -14.90
N ILE A 64 -4.59 -1.71 -14.48
CA ILE A 64 -5.63 -2.73 -14.42
C ILE A 64 -6.19 -2.97 -15.82
N LEU A 65 -6.12 -4.21 -16.30
CA LEU A 65 -6.70 -4.62 -17.58
C LEU A 65 -8.20 -4.85 -17.46
N LYS A 66 -8.62 -5.52 -16.39
CA LYS A 66 -10.03 -5.86 -16.16
C LYS A 66 -10.30 -6.10 -14.67
N VAL A 67 -11.49 -5.69 -14.23
CA VAL A 67 -12.04 -6.04 -12.92
C VAL A 67 -13.25 -6.94 -13.16
N GLY A 68 -13.20 -8.15 -12.63
CA GLY A 68 -14.30 -9.12 -12.61
C GLY A 68 -14.30 -9.83 -11.27
N ASP A 69 -14.37 -11.16 -11.25
CA ASP A 69 -14.17 -11.94 -10.02
C ASP A 69 -12.78 -11.72 -9.44
N VAL A 70 -11.79 -11.61 -10.33
CA VAL A 70 -10.39 -11.25 -10.05
C VAL A 70 -10.04 -9.93 -10.75
N ILE A 71 -8.93 -9.34 -10.33
CA ILE A 71 -8.33 -8.16 -10.99
C ILE A 71 -7.18 -8.64 -11.86
N LEU A 72 -7.27 -8.35 -13.16
CA LEU A 72 -6.26 -8.76 -14.14
C LEU A 72 -5.28 -7.61 -14.42
N ILE A 73 -3.98 -7.90 -14.41
CA ILE A 73 -2.91 -6.97 -14.80
C ILE A 73 -2.02 -7.61 -15.88
N LYS A 74 -1.14 -6.83 -16.54
CA LYS A 74 -0.20 -7.41 -17.52
C LYS A 74 0.86 -8.22 -16.81
N SER A 75 1.58 -7.64 -15.86
CA SER A 75 2.67 -8.32 -15.16
C SER A 75 2.85 -7.81 -13.74
N ALA A 76 3.47 -8.62 -12.88
CA ALA A 76 3.83 -8.22 -11.52
C ALA A 76 4.77 -6.99 -11.44
N SER A 77 5.40 -6.59 -12.55
CA SER A 77 6.20 -5.37 -12.65
C SER A 77 5.36 -4.09 -12.76
N ASP A 78 4.05 -4.19 -13.03
CA ASP A 78 3.12 -3.06 -12.95
C ASP A 78 2.84 -2.65 -11.50
N LEU A 79 3.37 -3.38 -10.52
CA LEU A 79 3.28 -3.03 -9.11
C LEU A 79 4.43 -2.12 -8.69
N GLU A 80 4.06 -1.10 -7.92
CA GLU A 80 4.99 -0.17 -7.30
C GLU A 80 5.26 -0.60 -5.86
N ALA A 81 6.52 -0.51 -5.43
CA ALA A 81 6.85 -0.72 -4.03
C ALA A 81 6.33 0.47 -3.19
N PRO A 82 5.82 0.24 -1.97
CA PRO A 82 5.48 1.33 -1.08
C PRO A 82 6.73 2.14 -0.79
N SER A 83 6.68 3.44 -1.10
CA SER A 83 7.78 4.38 -0.89
C SER A 83 8.12 4.60 0.58
N ILE A 84 7.26 4.12 1.49
CA ILE A 84 7.44 4.26 2.93
C ILE A 84 7.57 2.86 3.55
N PRO A 85 8.74 2.49 4.09
CA PRO A 85 8.91 1.21 4.75
C PRO A 85 8.02 1.13 6.00
N GLY A 86 7.18 0.10 6.09
CA GLY A 86 6.38 -0.19 7.28
C GLY A 86 7.24 -0.45 8.54
N LYS A 87 6.66 -0.30 9.72
CA LYS A 87 7.34 -0.53 11.00
C LYS A 87 7.33 -2.01 11.37
N ILE A 88 8.49 -2.55 11.74
CA ILE A 88 8.57 -3.90 12.32
C ILE A 88 8.36 -3.82 13.83
N CYS A 89 7.44 -4.63 14.36
CA CYS A 89 7.19 -4.70 15.80
C CYS A 89 8.41 -5.29 16.53
N PRO A 90 8.98 -4.62 17.55
CA PRO A 90 10.14 -5.14 18.28
C PRO A 90 9.79 -6.36 19.15
N ASN A 91 8.52 -6.54 19.52
CA ASN A 91 8.08 -7.65 20.37
C ASN A 91 7.75 -8.91 19.54
N CYS A 92 6.81 -8.81 18.60
CA CYS A 92 6.28 -9.96 17.87
C CYS A 92 6.72 -10.04 16.39
N LYS A 93 7.61 -9.14 15.94
CA LYS A 93 8.14 -9.05 14.56
C LYS A 93 7.11 -8.85 13.44
N ASN A 94 5.83 -8.66 13.77
CA ASN A 94 4.79 -8.34 12.81
C ASN A 94 5.06 -6.99 12.12
N ARG A 95 4.85 -6.92 10.81
CA ARG A 95 4.90 -5.67 10.05
C ARG A 95 3.66 -4.85 10.32
N ASN A 96 3.83 -3.55 10.49
CA ASN A 96 2.77 -2.61 10.76
C ASN A 96 2.84 -1.44 9.78
N PRO A 97 1.72 -0.77 9.50
CA PRO A 97 1.71 0.47 8.75
C PRO A 97 2.75 1.47 9.31
N HIS A 98 3.34 2.28 8.45
CA HIS A 98 4.34 3.25 8.88
C HIS A 98 3.79 4.24 9.92
N ASN A 99 2.53 4.63 9.82
CA ASN A 99 1.87 5.52 10.76
C ASN A 99 1.34 4.82 12.03
N ALA A 100 1.52 3.49 12.17
CA ALA A 100 1.01 2.76 13.31
C ALA A 100 1.68 3.23 14.61
N ASN A 101 0.84 3.56 15.60
CA ASN A 101 1.27 3.86 16.97
C ASN A 101 1.40 2.58 17.80
N TYR A 102 0.61 1.54 17.47
CA TYR A 102 0.55 0.26 18.17
C TYR A 102 0.65 -0.89 17.17
N CYS A 103 1.16 -2.03 17.64
CA CYS A 103 1.21 -3.24 16.84
C CYS A 103 -0.19 -3.84 16.68
N ILE A 104 -0.63 -4.04 15.42
CA ILE A 104 -1.94 -4.65 15.12
C ILE A 104 -2.08 -6.08 15.65
N LYS A 105 -0.96 -6.79 15.85
CA LYS A 105 -0.95 -8.20 16.30
C LYS A 105 -0.84 -8.36 17.82
N CYS A 106 0.01 -7.57 18.48
CA CYS A 106 0.32 -7.77 19.91
C CYS A 106 0.05 -6.54 20.79
N GLY A 107 -0.45 -5.44 20.24
CA GLY A 107 -0.83 -4.24 20.98
C GLY A 107 0.31 -3.37 21.50
N ILE A 108 1.58 -3.81 21.44
CA ILE A 108 2.70 -3.00 21.94
C ILE A 108 2.86 -1.69 21.14
N THR A 109 3.22 -0.62 21.84
CA THR A 109 3.55 0.67 21.23
C THR A 109 4.76 0.55 20.31
N LEU A 110 4.64 1.07 19.09
CA LEU A 110 5.71 1.05 18.10
C LEU A 110 6.58 2.33 18.20
N PRO A 111 7.90 2.24 17.92
CA PRO A 111 8.76 3.42 17.88
C PRO A 111 8.25 4.45 16.88
N LYS A 112 8.17 5.73 17.28
CA LYS A 112 7.92 6.83 16.35
C LYS A 112 9.22 7.15 15.62
N GLU A 113 9.20 7.18 14.30
CA GLU A 113 10.33 7.72 13.56
C GLU A 113 10.52 9.17 13.97
N LYS A 114 11.70 9.46 14.54
CA LYS A 114 12.11 10.84 14.82
C LYS A 114 12.21 11.51 13.46
N ARG A 115 11.19 12.31 13.10
CA ARG A 115 11.21 13.22 11.94
C ARG A 115 12.60 13.81 11.84
N ALA A 116 13.33 13.42 10.79
CA ALA A 116 14.66 13.91 10.52
C ALA A 116 14.67 15.43 10.70
N LYS A 117 15.62 15.89 11.51
CA LYS A 117 15.79 17.26 11.99
C LYS A 117 15.62 18.30 10.87
N LYS A 118 14.41 18.83 10.67
CA LYS A 118 14.17 20.05 9.86
C LYS A 118 13.47 21.15 10.68
N LYS A 119 13.78 21.23 11.97
CA LYS A 119 13.40 22.37 12.84
C LYS A 119 14.57 23.10 13.50
N GLU A 120 15.81 22.65 13.31
CA GLU A 120 16.97 23.28 13.96
C GLU A 120 17.72 24.31 13.09
N GLN A 121 17.53 24.31 11.76
CA GLN A 121 18.11 25.34 10.89
C GLN A 121 17.24 26.59 10.72
N ALA A 122 15.94 26.54 11.05
CA ALA A 122 15.07 27.72 11.01
C ALA A 122 15.25 28.69 12.21
N ARG A 123 15.90 28.25 13.29
CA ARG A 123 16.14 29.08 14.49
C ARG A 123 17.49 29.80 14.50
N ARG A 124 18.44 29.44 13.63
CA ARG A 124 19.78 30.07 13.57
C ARG A 124 19.91 31.21 12.55
N GLY A 125 18.88 31.43 11.71
CA GLY A 125 18.88 32.52 10.72
C GLY A 125 18.33 33.87 11.21
N LEU A 126 17.89 33.98 12.47
CA LEU A 126 17.26 35.20 13.00
C LEU A 126 18.12 35.92 14.07
N VAL A 127 19.40 35.59 14.18
CA VAL A 127 20.32 36.23 15.13
C VAL A 127 21.66 36.53 14.45
N ARG A 128 21.62 37.35 13.39
CA ARG A 128 22.68 38.30 13.05
C ARG A 128 22.00 39.49 12.37
N GLY A 129 21.72 40.50 13.19
CA GLY A 129 21.63 41.88 12.71
C GLY A 129 23.02 42.39 12.32
#